data_AF-A0A2M7NLL1-F1
#
_entry.id   AF-A0A2M7NLL1-F1
#
_cell.length_a   1.000
_cell.length_b   1.000
_cell.length_c   1.000
_cell.angle_alpha   90.00
_cell.angle_beta   90.00
_cell.angle_gamma   90.00
#
_symmetry.space_group_name_H-M   'P 1'
#
loop_
_entity.id
_entity.type
_entity.pdbx_description
1 polymer ?
#
loop_
_entity_poly.entity_id
_entity_poly.type
_entity_poly.pdbx_seq_one_letter_code
_entity_poly.pdbx_strand_id
1 'polypeptide(L)'
;MNSNSNNEILTLSGVILGVGLVLIITVVMLFNGSSENTAGTTTGNTTTSAAPVEDINTKVASLAEPQKATVLQGHELFQGNCAQCHAVDKKVVGPALKGVEARWSSEAEIINFIKYPEKVITGGKNDYAVKLYEEYGQMMPNHDFFNDEQIKSILTYVKFEAGEEIAMKLG
;
A
#
# COMPACT_ATOMS: atom_id res chain seq x y z
N MET A 1 43.18 -22.57 27.34
CA MET A 1 42.96 -24.03 27.43
C MET A 1 42.45 -24.35 28.83
N ASN A 2 41.18 -24.68 29.00
CA ASN A 2 40.71 -25.69 29.96
C ASN A 2 39.22 -25.94 29.73
N SER A 3 38.90 -27.18 29.35
CA SER A 3 37.55 -27.72 29.17
C SER A 3 36.85 -27.88 30.53
N ASN A 4 35.51 -27.96 30.57
CA ASN A 4 34.82 -29.20 30.95
C ASN A 4 33.30 -28.99 31.12
N SER A 5 32.59 -29.77 30.30
CA SER A 5 31.25 -30.32 30.30
C SER A 5 30.35 -30.27 31.54
N ASN A 6 29.08 -29.94 31.24
CA ASN A 6 27.87 -30.75 31.43
C ASN A 6 27.68 -31.50 32.75
N ASN A 7 26.71 -31.03 33.51
CA ASN A 7 26.09 -31.68 34.64
C ASN A 7 24.87 -32.52 34.22
N GLU A 8 25.02 -33.84 34.26
CA GLU A 8 23.91 -34.78 34.36
C GLU A 8 23.22 -34.63 35.72
N ILE A 9 21.88 -34.61 35.77
CA ILE A 9 21.12 -35.18 36.88
C ILE A 9 19.93 -35.96 36.33
N LEU A 10 20.08 -37.28 36.44
CA LEU A 10 19.09 -38.35 36.34
C LEU A 10 18.03 -38.26 37.46
N THR A 11 16.97 -39.05 37.27
CA THR A 11 15.92 -39.55 38.20
C THR A 11 14.53 -39.02 37.81
N LEU A 12 13.46 -39.81 37.69
CA LEU A 12 13.18 -41.15 38.20
C LEU A 12 11.97 -41.76 37.45
N SER A 13 12.14 -42.99 36.98
CA SER A 13 11.21 -44.11 36.85
C SER A 13 9.68 -43.92 36.87
N GLY A 14 9.01 -44.39 35.81
CA GLY A 14 7.97 -45.42 35.95
C GLY A 14 6.63 -45.21 35.24
N VAL A 15 6.15 -46.32 34.65
CA VAL A 15 4.75 -46.71 34.32
C VAL A 15 4.14 -46.00 33.07
N ILE A 16 3.51 -46.62 32.05
CA ILE A 16 2.79 -47.89 31.83
C ILE A 16 2.89 -48.29 30.33
N LEU A 17 3.12 -49.59 30.06
CA LEU A 17 2.95 -50.28 28.77
C LEU A 17 1.47 -50.53 28.46
N GLY A 18 1.05 -50.35 27.20
CA GLY A 18 -0.26 -50.78 26.72
C GLY A 18 -0.41 -50.71 25.20
N VAL A 19 0.05 -51.75 24.51
CA VAL A 19 -0.15 -51.99 23.07
C VAL A 19 -1.40 -52.86 22.89
N GLY A 20 -2.28 -52.54 21.93
CA GLY A 20 -3.13 -53.57 21.31
C GLY A 20 -4.43 -53.13 20.64
N LEU A 21 -4.47 -53.33 19.30
CA LEU A 21 -5.63 -53.76 18.48
C LEU A 21 -6.64 -52.68 18.05
N VAL A 22 -6.52 -52.06 16.87
CA VAL A 22 -6.96 -52.53 15.51
C VAL A 22 -8.47 -52.82 15.40
N LEU A 23 -9.20 -51.92 14.74
CA LEU A 23 -10.41 -52.14 13.89
C LEU A 23 -10.86 -50.75 13.34
N ILE A 24 -10.35 -50.29 12.20
CA ILE A 24 -11.03 -50.30 10.88
C ILE A 24 -12.52 -49.94 10.96
N ILE A 25 -12.87 -48.67 10.66
CA ILE A 25 -14.05 -48.22 9.87
C ILE A 25 -13.66 -46.84 9.27
N THR A 26 -13.08 -46.78 8.07
CA THR A 26 -13.72 -46.26 6.83
C THR A 26 -14.66 -45.07 7.08
N VAL A 27 -14.38 -43.87 6.58
CA VAL A 27 -14.67 -43.50 5.20
C VAL A 27 -13.90 -42.22 4.86
N VAL A 28 -12.94 -42.35 3.95
CA VAL A 28 -12.45 -41.26 3.11
C VAL A 28 -13.49 -41.10 2.01
N MET A 29 -14.35 -40.08 2.09
CA MET A 29 -15.23 -39.71 0.98
C MET A 29 -14.48 -38.83 0.00
N LEU A 30 -14.30 -39.39 -1.18
CA LEU A 30 -13.88 -38.76 -2.42
C LEU A 30 -14.88 -37.65 -2.79
N PHE A 31 -14.53 -36.39 -2.53
CA PHE A 31 -15.18 -35.26 -3.20
C PHE A 31 -14.38 -34.92 -4.48
N ASN A 32 -14.70 -35.63 -5.56
CA ASN A 32 -14.56 -35.10 -6.92
C ASN A 32 -15.77 -34.17 -7.15
N GLY A 33 -15.59 -32.89 -6.83
CA GLY A 33 -16.54 -31.82 -7.13
C GLY A 33 -15.82 -30.69 -7.84
N SER A 34 -15.82 -30.75 -9.17
CA SER A 34 -15.53 -29.59 -10.01
C SER A 34 -16.60 -28.53 -9.73
N SER A 35 -16.23 -27.45 -9.04
CA SER A 35 -17.03 -26.24 -8.94
C SER A 35 -16.10 -25.05 -9.06
N GLU A 36 -16.30 -24.34 -10.16
CA GLU A 36 -15.63 -23.10 -10.54
C GLU A 36 -15.99 -22.03 -9.49
N ASN A 37 -15.04 -21.64 -8.66
CA ASN A 37 -15.18 -20.50 -7.76
C ASN A 37 -14.60 -19.24 -8.42
N THR A 38 -15.52 -18.55 -9.08
CA THR A 38 -15.50 -17.15 -9.47
C THR A 38 -14.83 -16.24 -8.45
N ALA A 39 -13.98 -15.34 -8.97
CA ALA A 39 -13.57 -14.05 -8.43
C ALA A 39 -13.79 -13.82 -6.91
N GLY A 40 -12.71 -13.99 -6.14
CA GLY A 40 -12.63 -13.50 -4.78
C GLY A 40 -12.80 -11.98 -4.73
N THR A 41 -14.02 -11.55 -4.40
CA THR A 41 -14.32 -10.22 -3.89
C THR A 41 -13.73 -10.14 -2.48
N THR A 42 -12.59 -9.47 -2.33
CA THR A 42 -12.10 -9.08 -1.01
C THR A 42 -12.93 -7.91 -0.53
N THR A 43 -13.78 -8.23 0.44
CA THR A 43 -14.52 -7.31 1.29
C THR A 43 -13.53 -6.46 2.09
N GLY A 44 -13.43 -5.18 1.77
CA GLY A 44 -12.80 -4.17 2.63
C GLY A 44 -13.78 -3.75 3.73
N ASN A 45 -13.50 -4.14 4.97
CA ASN A 45 -14.26 -3.78 6.16
C ASN A 45 -13.93 -2.35 6.64
N THR A 46 -15.00 -1.60 6.88
CA THR A 46 -15.16 -0.27 7.48
C THR A 46 -14.58 -0.09 8.89
N THR A 47 -14.34 1.18 9.27
CA THR A 47 -14.46 1.84 10.61
C THR A 47 -13.16 2.59 10.96
N THR A 48 -13.03 3.93 11.06
CA THR A 48 -13.90 5.04 11.51
C THR A 48 -13.39 6.36 10.90
N SER A 49 -14.25 7.22 10.33
CA SER A 49 -14.12 8.69 10.44
C SER A 49 -15.40 9.40 9.96
N ALA A 50 -15.86 10.34 10.78
CA ALA A 50 -17.11 11.07 10.65
C ALA A 50 -16.98 12.28 9.71
N ALA A 51 -17.32 12.03 8.45
CA ALA A 51 -17.90 12.96 7.47
C ALA A 51 -18.80 12.08 6.57
N PRO A 52 -19.64 12.62 5.67
CA PRO A 52 -20.13 11.80 4.56
C PRO A 52 -18.86 11.39 3.79
N VAL A 53 -18.35 10.20 4.06
CA VAL A 53 -17.35 9.55 3.21
C VAL A 53 -18.10 9.25 1.93
N GLU A 54 -18.05 10.20 1.00
CA GLU A 54 -18.56 9.99 -0.33
C GLU A 54 -17.77 8.83 -0.93
N ASP A 55 -18.47 7.72 -1.16
CA ASP A 55 -17.89 6.48 -1.64
C ASP A 55 -17.16 6.75 -2.96
N ILE A 56 -15.85 6.43 -3.01
CA ILE A 56 -15.04 6.60 -4.20
C ILE A 56 -15.68 5.92 -5.41
N ASN A 57 -16.39 4.80 -5.22
CA ASN A 57 -17.10 4.09 -6.29
C ASN A 57 -18.23 4.92 -6.89
N THR A 58 -18.88 5.77 -6.09
CA THR A 58 -19.90 6.70 -6.57
C THR A 58 -19.26 7.84 -7.37
N LYS A 59 -18.15 8.40 -6.88
CA LYS A 59 -17.45 9.50 -7.56
C LYS A 59 -16.94 9.10 -8.95
N VAL A 60 -16.42 7.87 -9.10
CA VAL A 60 -15.85 7.39 -10.36
C VAL A 60 -16.88 6.80 -11.32
N ALA A 61 -18.17 6.79 -10.96
CA ALA A 61 -19.21 6.11 -11.73
C ALA A 61 -19.33 6.63 -13.18
N SER A 62 -19.00 7.90 -13.42
CA SER A 62 -19.04 8.53 -14.75
C SER A 62 -17.75 8.38 -15.57
N LEU A 63 -16.68 7.80 -15.01
CA LEU A 63 -15.42 7.63 -15.71
C LEU A 63 -15.45 6.42 -16.66
N ALA A 64 -14.73 6.52 -17.77
CA ALA A 64 -14.48 5.38 -18.65
C ALA A 64 -13.70 4.28 -17.92
N GLU A 65 -13.91 3.00 -18.26
CA GLU A 65 -13.35 1.86 -17.51
C GLU A 65 -11.84 1.92 -17.24
N PRO A 66 -10.96 2.26 -18.21
CA PRO A 66 -9.54 2.41 -17.93
C PRO A 66 -9.23 3.54 -16.93
N GLN A 67 -9.91 4.69 -17.05
CA GLN A 67 -9.74 5.83 -16.15
C GLN A 67 -10.24 5.49 -14.74
N LYS A 68 -11.39 4.83 -14.65
CA LYS A 68 -11.97 4.35 -13.41
C LYS A 68 -11.00 3.42 -12.67
N ALA A 69 -10.42 2.45 -13.36
CA ALA A 69 -9.44 1.53 -12.79
C ALA A 69 -8.18 2.26 -12.28
N THR A 70 -7.64 3.21 -13.05
CA THR A 70 -6.49 4.03 -12.65
C THR A 70 -6.78 4.87 -11.41
N VAL A 71 -7.94 5.53 -11.36
CA VAL A 71 -8.34 6.36 -10.20
C VAL A 71 -8.54 5.49 -8.95
N LEU A 72 -9.18 4.32 -9.07
CA LEU A 72 -9.38 3.42 -7.93
C LEU A 72 -8.05 2.87 -7.39
N GLN A 73 -7.13 2.46 -8.26
CA GLN A 73 -5.80 2.04 -7.85
C GLN A 73 -5.05 3.20 -7.16
N GLY A 74 -5.08 4.39 -7.75
CA GLY A 74 -4.45 5.58 -7.19
C GLY A 74 -5.00 5.95 -5.82
N HIS A 75 -6.33 5.87 -5.64
CA HIS A 75 -7.00 6.09 -4.37
C HIS A 75 -6.51 5.11 -3.31
N GLU A 76 -6.50 3.81 -3.58
CA GLU A 76 -6.03 2.80 -2.63
C GLU A 76 -4.59 3.04 -2.18
N LEU A 77 -3.69 3.28 -3.16
CA LEU A 77 -2.30 3.58 -2.88
C LEU A 77 -2.14 4.87 -2.06
N PHE A 78 -2.91 5.91 -2.40
CA PHE A 78 -2.89 7.19 -1.68
C PHE A 78 -3.34 7.04 -0.23
N GLN A 79 -4.44 6.33 0.03
CA GLN A 79 -4.94 6.12 1.38
C GLN A 79 -3.93 5.35 2.24
N GLY A 80 -3.28 4.32 1.67
CA GLY A 80 -2.30 3.51 2.39
C GLY A 80 -0.98 4.23 2.71
N ASN A 81 -0.58 5.21 1.88
CA ASN A 81 0.81 5.68 1.88
C ASN A 81 0.98 7.21 1.96
N CYS A 82 -0.04 7.99 1.58
CA CYS A 82 0.10 9.44 1.41
C CYS A 82 -0.84 10.25 2.33
N ALA A 83 -2.05 9.73 2.58
CA ALA A 83 -3.13 10.44 3.26
C ALA A 83 -2.81 10.85 4.71
N GLN A 84 -1.84 10.20 5.34
CA GLN A 84 -1.38 10.54 6.70
C GLN A 84 -0.69 11.91 6.75
N CYS A 85 -0.02 12.31 5.65
CA CYS A 85 0.78 13.53 5.61
C CYS A 85 0.24 14.56 4.61
N HIS A 86 -0.52 14.13 3.61
CA HIS A 86 -1.02 14.99 2.54
C HIS A 86 -2.54 14.95 2.44
N ALA A 87 -3.13 16.13 2.18
CA ALA A 87 -4.47 16.24 1.63
C ALA A 87 -4.39 16.83 0.22
N VAL A 88 -5.45 16.64 -0.56
CA VAL A 88 -5.52 17.17 -1.92
C VAL A 88 -5.63 18.70 -1.90
N ASP A 89 -6.52 19.26 -1.08
CA ASP A 89 -6.90 20.67 -1.17
C ASP A 89 -6.34 21.57 -0.05
N LYS A 90 -5.68 20.99 0.96
CA LYS A 90 -5.17 21.73 2.12
C LYS A 90 -3.84 21.20 2.62
N LYS A 91 -3.08 22.07 3.29
CA LYS A 91 -1.86 21.71 4.00
C LYS A 91 -2.21 20.85 5.22
N VAL A 92 -1.43 19.78 5.44
CA VAL A 92 -1.51 18.93 6.64
C VAL A 92 -0.11 18.88 7.26
N VAL A 93 0.60 17.75 7.17
CA VAL A 93 2.03 17.67 7.52
C VAL A 93 2.86 18.16 6.35
N GLY A 94 2.52 17.72 5.13
CA GLY A 94 3.08 18.19 3.87
C GLY A 94 2.16 19.17 3.13
N PRO A 95 2.59 19.66 1.96
CA PRO A 95 1.80 20.56 1.12
C PRO A 95 0.50 19.93 0.61
N ALA A 96 -0.47 20.78 0.29
CA ALA A 96 -1.65 20.41 -0.48
C ALA A 96 -1.24 19.90 -1.88
N LEU A 97 -1.84 18.80 -2.36
CA LEU A 97 -1.41 18.17 -3.61
C LEU A 97 -2.15 18.62 -4.88
N LYS A 98 -3.24 19.38 -4.75
CA LYS A 98 -3.94 19.99 -5.89
C LYS A 98 -2.97 20.81 -6.75
N GLY A 99 -2.97 20.58 -8.05
CA GLY A 99 -2.03 21.18 -9.01
C GLY A 99 -0.57 20.76 -8.85
N VAL A 100 -0.24 19.64 -8.19
CA VAL A 100 1.15 19.20 -7.99
C VAL A 100 1.91 19.05 -9.30
N GLU A 101 1.28 18.52 -10.34
CA GLU A 101 1.92 18.29 -11.64
C GLU A 101 2.38 19.58 -12.33
N ALA A 102 1.73 20.72 -12.04
CA ALA A 102 2.10 22.02 -12.57
C ALA A 102 3.22 22.72 -11.77
N ARG A 103 3.53 22.24 -10.56
CA ARG A 103 4.57 22.84 -9.69
C ARG A 103 5.97 22.27 -9.93
N TRP A 104 6.06 21.13 -10.60
CA TRP A 104 7.32 20.47 -10.94
C TRP A 104 7.65 20.62 -12.42
N SER A 105 8.93 20.57 -12.77
CA SER A 105 9.38 20.77 -14.15
C SER A 105 8.98 19.62 -15.08
N SER A 106 8.78 18.42 -14.53
CA SER A 106 8.30 17.25 -15.27
C SER A 106 7.72 16.18 -14.34
N GLU A 107 6.87 15.31 -14.88
CA GLU A 107 6.36 14.11 -14.18
C GLU A 107 7.50 13.20 -13.69
N ALA A 108 8.57 13.06 -14.47
CA ALA A 108 9.73 12.25 -14.10
C ALA A 108 10.45 12.78 -12.84
N GLU A 109 10.49 14.09 -12.64
CA GLU A 109 11.04 14.68 -11.41
C GLU A 109 10.13 14.40 -10.20
N ILE A 110 8.80 14.44 -10.38
CA ILE A 110 7.83 14.09 -9.33
C ILE A 110 8.03 12.63 -8.93
N ILE A 111 8.08 11.71 -9.91
CA ILE A 111 8.28 10.28 -9.68
C ILE A 111 9.60 10.05 -8.93
N ASN A 112 10.69 10.67 -9.38
CA ASN A 112 11.98 10.53 -8.73
C ASN A 112 11.99 11.09 -7.30
N PHE A 113 11.31 12.21 -7.06
CA PHE A 113 11.16 12.78 -5.71
C PHE A 113 10.32 11.90 -4.78
N ILE A 114 9.24 11.29 -5.27
CA ILE A 114 8.41 10.38 -4.45
C ILE A 114 9.21 9.14 -4.05
N LYS A 115 10.03 8.60 -4.97
CA LYS A 115 10.88 7.43 -4.68
C LYS A 115 12.04 7.75 -3.74
N TYR A 116 12.72 8.88 -3.97
CA TYR A 116 13.99 9.21 -3.31
C TYR A 116 14.06 10.66 -2.81
N PRO A 117 13.13 11.13 -1.96
CA PRO A 117 13.04 12.53 -1.54
C PRO A 117 14.33 13.03 -0.88
N GLU A 118 14.92 12.26 0.05
CA GLU A 118 16.16 12.63 0.73
C GLU A 118 17.31 12.87 -0.27
N LYS A 119 17.47 11.97 -1.25
CA LYS A 119 18.52 12.08 -2.27
C LYS A 119 18.33 13.31 -3.16
N VAL A 120 17.09 13.63 -3.52
CA VAL A 120 16.77 14.81 -4.33
C VAL A 120 17.05 16.10 -3.54
N ILE A 121 16.65 16.15 -2.27
CA ILE A 121 16.84 17.31 -1.39
C ILE A 121 18.34 17.51 -1.09
N THR A 122 19.01 16.49 -0.55
CA THR A 122 20.42 16.56 -0.14
C THR A 122 21.37 16.68 -1.33
N GLY A 123 20.95 16.21 -2.51
CA GLY A 123 21.69 16.40 -3.76
C GLY A 123 21.75 17.86 -4.22
N GLY A 124 20.86 18.72 -3.74
CA GLY A 124 20.91 20.18 -3.93
C GLY A 124 20.72 20.68 -5.37
N LYS A 125 20.32 19.81 -6.30
CA LYS A 125 20.13 20.18 -7.73
C LYS A 125 18.71 20.64 -8.07
N ASN A 126 17.73 20.29 -7.23
CA ASN A 126 16.34 20.67 -7.43
C ASN A 126 15.96 21.69 -6.34
N ASP A 127 16.04 22.98 -6.68
CA ASP A 127 15.77 24.09 -5.76
C ASP A 127 14.36 24.04 -5.16
N TYR A 128 13.39 23.52 -5.93
CA TYR A 128 12.02 23.38 -5.45
C TYR A 128 11.92 22.34 -4.33
N ALA A 129 12.56 21.18 -4.50
CA ALA A 129 12.61 20.14 -3.46
C ALA A 129 13.33 20.63 -2.19
N VAL A 130 14.43 21.36 -2.34
CA VAL A 130 15.16 21.96 -1.19
C VAL A 130 14.26 22.93 -0.44
N LYS A 131 13.57 23.83 -1.13
CA LYS A 131 12.63 24.78 -0.52
C LYS A 131 11.45 24.10 0.18
N LEU A 132 10.94 22.99 -0.37
CA LEU A 132 9.91 22.20 0.31
C LEU A 132 10.43 21.67 1.66
N TYR A 133 11.66 21.19 1.72
CA TYR A 133 12.23 20.74 2.99
C TYR A 133 12.41 21.90 3.99
N GLU A 134 12.88 23.06 3.53
CA GLU A 134 13.02 24.25 4.37
C GLU A 134 11.67 24.76 4.92
N GLU A 135 10.61 24.73 4.11
CA GLU A 135 9.28 25.21 4.49
C GLU A 135 8.54 24.26 5.45
N TYR A 136 8.64 22.95 5.20
CA TYR A 136 7.89 21.94 5.96
C TYR A 136 8.69 21.33 7.10
N GLY A 137 10.02 21.37 7.04
CA GLY A 137 10.93 20.86 8.07
C GLY A 137 10.83 19.35 8.29
N GLN A 138 10.15 18.62 7.40
CA GLN A 138 9.92 17.18 7.48
C GLN A 138 10.45 16.52 6.22
N MET A 139 11.19 15.42 6.39
CA MET A 139 11.64 14.58 5.29
C MET A 139 10.53 13.59 4.92
N MET A 140 10.09 13.60 3.66
CA MET A 140 9.19 12.58 3.14
C MET A 140 9.92 11.22 3.15
N PRO A 141 9.28 10.11 3.55
CA PRO A 141 9.87 8.78 3.44
C PRO A 141 10.10 8.35 1.98
N ASN A 142 11.03 7.42 1.74
CA ASN A 142 11.21 6.82 0.42
C ASN A 142 10.03 5.91 0.06
N HIS A 143 9.59 5.98 -1.20
CA HIS A 143 8.55 5.11 -1.76
C HIS A 143 9.04 4.38 -3.01
N ASP A 144 10.29 3.92 -2.98
CA ASP A 144 10.96 3.23 -4.09
C ASP A 144 10.41 1.81 -4.36
N PHE A 145 9.57 1.30 -3.47
CA PHE A 145 8.78 0.10 -3.69
C PHE A 145 7.62 0.28 -4.68
N PHE A 146 7.28 1.51 -5.05
CA PHE A 146 6.36 1.77 -6.15
C PHE A 146 7.07 1.77 -7.50
N ASN A 147 6.42 1.14 -8.49
CA ASN A 147 6.77 1.37 -9.88
C ASN A 147 6.17 2.71 -10.38
N ASP A 148 6.62 3.15 -11.56
CA ASP A 148 6.22 4.45 -12.13
C ASP A 148 4.71 4.52 -12.38
N GLU A 149 4.09 3.40 -12.74
CA GLU A 149 2.68 3.34 -13.11
C GLU A 149 1.79 3.45 -11.87
N GLN A 150 2.21 2.88 -10.74
CA GLN A 150 1.57 3.07 -9.45
C GLN A 150 1.64 4.54 -9.02
N ILE A 151 2.79 5.21 -9.21
CA ILE A 151 2.92 6.63 -8.88
C ILE A 151 2.03 7.48 -9.80
N LYS A 152 1.98 7.18 -11.10
CA LYS A 152 1.07 7.85 -12.04
C LYS A 152 -0.39 7.65 -11.68
N SER A 153 -0.78 6.46 -11.20
CA SER A 153 -2.13 6.23 -10.67
C SER A 153 -2.42 7.11 -9.46
N ILE A 154 -1.47 7.25 -8.53
CA ILE A 154 -1.60 8.18 -7.38
C ILE A 154 -1.80 9.63 -7.87
N LEU A 155 -0.96 10.10 -8.80
CA LEU A 155 -1.09 11.45 -9.37
C LEU A 155 -2.43 11.65 -10.09
N THR A 156 -2.88 10.64 -10.81
CA THR A 156 -4.20 10.63 -11.48
C THR A 156 -5.34 10.73 -10.46
N TYR A 157 -5.26 10.01 -9.34
CA TYR A 157 -6.24 10.14 -8.26
C TYR A 157 -6.23 11.54 -7.63
N VAL A 158 -5.05 12.10 -7.36
CA VAL A 158 -4.92 13.48 -6.82
C VAL A 158 -5.58 14.48 -7.75
N LYS A 159 -5.36 14.34 -9.07
CA LYS A 159 -5.97 15.18 -10.11
C LYS A 159 -7.50 15.04 -10.13
N PHE A 160 -7.99 13.80 -10.11
CA PHE A 160 -9.41 13.49 -10.03
C PHE A 160 -10.08 14.14 -8.82
N GLU A 161 -9.52 13.92 -7.63
CA GLU A 161 -10.07 14.43 -6.37
C GLU A 161 -9.97 15.96 -6.30
N ALA A 162 -8.98 16.57 -6.98
CA ALA A 162 -8.88 18.02 -7.12
C ALA A 162 -9.95 18.63 -8.05
N GLY A 163 -10.75 17.81 -8.73
CA GLY A 163 -11.72 18.21 -9.74
C GLY A 163 -11.08 18.67 -11.05
N GLU A 164 -9.86 18.21 -11.32
CA GLU A 164 -9.11 18.55 -12.53
C GLU A 164 -9.35 17.51 -13.63
N GLU A 165 -9.22 17.93 -14.90
CA GLU A 165 -9.44 17.04 -16.05
C GLU A 165 -8.38 15.95 -16.13
N ILE A 166 -8.79 14.68 -16.08
CA ILE A 166 -7.90 13.54 -16.30
C ILE A 166 -7.75 13.30 -17.80
N ALA A 167 -6.76 13.94 -18.41
CA ALA A 167 -6.40 13.67 -19.79
C ALA A 167 -5.70 12.31 -19.88
N MET A 168 -6.39 11.30 -20.41
CA MET A 168 -5.73 10.05 -20.78
C MET A 168 -4.94 10.32 -22.07
N LYS A 169 -3.62 10.31 -22.00
CA LYS A 169 -2.77 10.36 -23.20
C LYS A 169 -2.99 9.05 -23.94
N LEU A 170 -3.84 9.08 -24.96
CA LEU A 170 -3.98 7.99 -25.91
C LEU A 170 -2.61 7.85 -26.59
N GLY A 171 -1.88 6.79 -26.22
CA GLY A 171 -0.63 6.40 -26.87
C GLY A 171 -0.88 5.82 -28.25
#